data_AF-A0A956HYC3-F1
#
_entry.id   AF-A0A956HYC3-F1
#
_cell.length_a   1.000
_cell.length_b   1.000
_cell.length_c   1.000
_cell.angle_alpha   90.00
_cell.angle_beta   90.00
_cell.angle_gamma   90.00
#
_symmetry.space_group_name_H-M   'P 1'
#
loop_
_entity.id
_entity.type
_entity.pdbx_description
1 polymer ?
#
loop_
_entity_poly.entity_id
_entity_poly.type
_entity_poly.pdbx_seq_one_letter_code
_entity_poly.pdbx_strand_id
1 'polypeptide(L)'
;MRLLLRIATSVLFTIPTFAAAQVALDVPRAAEGEVRVDGALLEWPDDRVVSVGKGDGSFVFAVAETGAGLAVGARVDDNRFLSGRDAVEVSFASGRAVVRVRLEPGTPGKSSGRAMVGAGKDKPRADRRVQMVEGPARDADGRASYVVEAMIPWAVLPTGIRSEGRLHVQVFDVDSEASGRAEHSFAFGGSTKDQGTWTDLRFQGGTGSLLRSFVRSANLPLGIKPRRTVSGNVAGDRRPEQVSLVDRYVLVMGDGYRGGTAYSVLSLPVSASKDIRTLDLVDVTGDGIAEIIVAFDEGNDLGRRRLWGVFAANDRGVEGRFTAEIGKATGDGSLEGRVEVIGSKKGGPPVLRAHVATSNGLTAENFREAPAGDAAPLLLPWGPVESVDYRWDGARFVEVGHVPSKNEPMQTASTATVRTTTRTPASSAAQAAPKPPSRAELLAAIHENIGVPRNAKPDFQLKANVAADERAEEVRVYGTTLVVFGPGYRGGAAWFATKLPAESPDAIRSVEAHRVTNNGRAQLVLVLRRT
;
A
#
# COMPACT_ATOMS: atom_id res chain seq x y z
N MET A 1 -60.81 51.40 5.33
CA MET A 1 -61.01 49.96 5.62
C MET A 1 -60.07 49.17 4.69
N ARG A 2 -58.85 48.86 5.13
CA ARG A 2 -57.86 48.09 4.33
C ARG A 2 -57.46 46.85 5.13
N LEU A 3 -57.77 45.69 4.56
CA LEU A 3 -57.55 44.35 5.09
C LEU A 3 -56.07 43.98 4.85
N LEU A 4 -55.31 43.71 5.91
CA LEU A 4 -53.94 43.20 5.82
C LEU A 4 -53.95 41.69 6.09
N LEU A 5 -53.77 40.93 5.01
CA LEU A 5 -53.63 39.48 4.97
C LEU A 5 -52.25 39.09 5.55
N ARG A 6 -52.22 38.41 6.69
CA ARG A 6 -50.98 37.82 7.24
C ARG A 6 -50.81 36.41 6.68
N ILE A 7 -49.84 36.25 5.78
CA ILE A 7 -49.38 34.94 5.30
C ILE A 7 -48.37 34.42 6.33
N ALA A 8 -48.70 33.30 6.98
CA ALA A 8 -47.79 32.59 7.88
C ALA A 8 -46.94 31.62 7.06
N THR A 9 -45.69 31.99 6.77
CA THR A 9 -44.72 31.11 6.11
C THR A 9 -44.14 30.15 7.16
N SER A 10 -44.52 28.87 7.08
CA SER A 10 -43.93 27.82 7.91
C SER A 10 -42.56 27.46 7.34
N VAL A 11 -41.50 27.82 8.05
CA VAL A 11 -40.12 27.39 7.74
C VAL A 11 -39.95 25.97 8.29
N LEU A 12 -39.96 24.99 7.38
CA LEU A 12 -39.52 23.63 7.67
C LEU A 12 -38.00 23.65 7.90
N PHE A 13 -37.58 23.61 9.16
CA PHE A 13 -36.20 23.27 9.51
C PHE A 13 -35.96 21.81 9.14
N THR A 14 -35.32 21.57 8.00
CA THR A 14 -34.64 20.31 7.73
C THR A 14 -33.43 20.27 8.66
N ILE A 15 -33.53 19.50 9.75
CA ILE A 15 -32.36 19.15 10.54
C ILE A 15 -31.49 18.31 9.62
N PRO A 16 -30.26 18.74 9.26
CA PRO A 16 -29.34 17.87 8.57
C PRO A 16 -29.09 16.66 9.48
N THR A 17 -29.54 15.49 9.05
CA THR A 17 -29.08 14.23 9.61
C THR A 17 -27.58 14.17 9.34
N PHE A 18 -26.79 14.53 10.36
CA PHE A 18 -25.39 14.18 10.40
C PHE A 18 -25.34 12.66 10.21
N ALA A 19 -24.81 12.21 9.06
CA ALA A 19 -24.43 10.82 8.88
C ALA A 19 -23.46 10.51 10.01
N ALA A 20 -23.90 9.75 11.02
CA ALA A 20 -23.03 9.22 12.03
C ALA A 20 -21.90 8.52 11.28
N ALA A 21 -20.66 9.00 11.47
CA ALA A 21 -19.50 8.39 10.84
C ALA A 21 -19.52 6.90 11.18
N GLN A 22 -19.75 6.04 10.20
CA GLN A 22 -19.70 4.60 10.41
C GLN A 22 -18.29 4.28 10.89
N VAL A 23 -18.20 3.82 12.13
CA VAL A 23 -16.97 3.27 12.69
C VAL A 23 -16.71 2.00 11.89
N ALA A 24 -15.61 1.99 11.14
CA ALA A 24 -15.17 0.78 10.47
C ALA A 24 -15.02 -0.36 11.48
N LEU A 25 -15.29 -1.59 11.04
CA LEU A 25 -15.17 -2.78 11.87
C LEU A 25 -13.73 -3.29 11.81
N ASP A 26 -13.01 -3.23 12.92
CA ASP A 26 -11.71 -3.87 13.03
C ASP A 26 -11.89 -5.40 13.02
N VAL A 27 -11.11 -6.08 12.18
CA VAL A 27 -11.13 -7.54 12.04
C VAL A 27 -9.78 -8.06 12.53
N PRO A 28 -9.69 -8.49 13.79
CA PRO A 28 -8.45 -9.00 14.35
C PRO A 28 -8.07 -10.33 13.72
N ARG A 29 -6.76 -10.56 13.62
CA ARG A 29 -6.22 -11.86 13.22
C ARG A 29 -6.23 -12.80 14.42
N ALA A 30 -6.95 -13.91 14.28
CA ALA A 30 -6.95 -14.98 15.26
C ALA A 30 -5.61 -15.70 15.28
N ALA A 31 -5.05 -15.90 16.48
CA ALA A 31 -4.00 -16.89 16.69
C ALA A 31 -4.55 -18.30 16.43
N GLU A 32 -3.65 -19.25 16.17
CA GLU A 32 -4.04 -20.65 15.95
C GLU A 32 -4.79 -21.20 17.17
N GLY A 33 -6.01 -21.70 16.95
CA GLY A 33 -6.87 -22.26 17.99
C GLY A 33 -7.61 -21.25 18.87
N GLU A 34 -7.37 -19.94 18.71
CA GLU A 34 -8.06 -18.87 19.46
C GLU A 34 -9.52 -18.72 19.03
N VAL A 35 -9.80 -18.90 17.74
CA VAL A 35 -11.15 -18.92 17.19
C VAL A 35 -11.42 -20.30 16.60
N ARG A 36 -12.52 -20.91 17.04
CA ARG A 36 -13.00 -22.20 16.56
C ARG A 36 -14.42 -22.03 16.03
N VAL A 37 -14.70 -22.74 14.94
CA VAL A 37 -16.03 -22.83 14.34
C VAL A 37 -16.61 -24.17 14.79
N ASP A 38 -17.18 -24.17 15.99
CA ASP A 38 -17.68 -25.36 16.69
C ASP A 38 -19.05 -25.15 17.36
N GLY A 39 -19.65 -23.98 17.16
CA GLY A 39 -20.96 -23.63 17.70
C GLY A 39 -20.89 -23.00 19.10
N ALA A 40 -19.69 -22.74 19.64
CA ALA A 40 -19.48 -22.11 20.94
C ALA A 40 -19.10 -20.61 20.83
N LEU A 41 -19.95 -19.78 20.21
CA LEU A 41 -19.67 -18.36 19.97
C LEU A 41 -19.30 -17.56 21.23
N LEU A 42 -19.79 -17.98 22.40
CA LEU A 42 -19.48 -17.35 23.69
C LEU A 42 -18.01 -17.55 24.12
N GLU A 43 -17.28 -18.50 23.53
CA GLU A 43 -15.85 -18.71 23.77
C GLU A 43 -14.98 -17.75 22.94
N TRP A 44 -15.57 -17.03 21.98
CA TRP A 44 -14.83 -16.05 21.19
C TRP A 44 -14.48 -14.83 22.04
N PRO A 45 -13.30 -14.21 21.81
CA PRO A 45 -12.93 -12.99 22.52
C PRO A 45 -13.95 -11.85 22.34
N ASP A 46 -14.30 -11.19 23.45
CA ASP A 46 -15.32 -10.11 23.50
C ASP A 46 -15.02 -8.93 22.55
N ASP A 47 -13.75 -8.67 22.27
CA ASP A 47 -13.32 -7.57 21.38
C ASP A 47 -13.69 -7.80 19.90
N ARG A 48 -14.25 -8.97 19.58
CA ARG A 48 -14.69 -9.36 18.23
C ARG A 48 -16.20 -9.35 18.08
N VAL A 49 -16.93 -9.19 19.18
CA VAL A 49 -18.39 -9.32 19.22
C VAL A 49 -19.05 -7.96 19.07
N VAL A 50 -20.02 -7.88 18.17
CA VAL A 50 -20.81 -6.70 17.89
C VAL A 50 -22.27 -7.00 18.21
N SER A 51 -22.85 -6.22 19.12
CA SER A 51 -24.28 -6.30 19.48
C SER A 51 -25.12 -5.33 18.67
N VAL A 52 -26.24 -5.82 18.12
CA VAL A 52 -27.14 -5.05 17.26
C VAL A 52 -28.56 -5.17 17.79
N GLY A 53 -29.21 -4.01 17.99
CA GLY A 53 -30.58 -3.94 18.50
C GLY A 53 -30.66 -4.03 20.04
N LYS A 54 -31.90 -4.08 20.55
CA LYS A 54 -32.26 -4.30 21.96
C LYS A 54 -33.59 -5.04 22.03
N GLY A 55 -33.71 -6.04 22.90
CA GLY A 55 -34.97 -6.79 23.11
C GLY A 55 -35.15 -7.95 22.14
N ASP A 56 -36.41 -8.27 21.83
CA ASP A 56 -36.80 -9.33 20.89
C ASP A 56 -36.29 -9.00 19.48
N GLY A 57 -35.61 -9.95 18.81
CA GLY A 57 -34.96 -9.73 17.51
C GLY A 57 -33.61 -9.01 17.57
N SER A 58 -32.99 -8.90 18.75
CA SER A 58 -31.59 -8.49 18.84
C SER A 58 -30.65 -9.63 18.42
N PHE A 59 -29.48 -9.28 17.89
CA PHE A 59 -28.47 -10.29 17.58
C PHE A 59 -27.08 -9.79 17.93
N VAL A 60 -26.20 -10.75 18.20
CA VAL A 60 -24.76 -10.52 18.31
C VAL A 60 -24.07 -11.25 17.17
N PHE A 61 -23.04 -10.64 16.60
CA PHE A 61 -22.22 -11.30 15.60
C PHE A 61 -20.73 -11.02 15.85
N ALA A 62 -19.88 -11.92 15.36
CA ALA A 62 -18.44 -11.78 15.44
C ALA A 62 -17.78 -12.08 14.09
N VAL A 63 -16.66 -11.43 13.82
CA VAL A 63 -15.84 -11.67 12.63
C VAL A 63 -14.37 -11.72 13.03
N ALA A 64 -13.65 -12.73 12.57
CA ALA A 64 -12.22 -12.87 12.80
C ALA A 64 -11.48 -13.30 11.53
N GLU A 65 -10.28 -12.75 11.32
CA GLU A 65 -9.39 -13.21 10.27
C GLU A 65 -8.65 -14.47 10.74
N THR A 66 -8.62 -15.50 9.89
CA THR A 66 -7.79 -16.69 10.09
C THR A 66 -6.85 -16.89 8.91
N GLY A 67 -5.90 -17.83 9.03
CA GLY A 67 -5.03 -18.18 7.90
C GLY A 67 -5.81 -18.68 6.67
N ALA A 68 -6.92 -19.39 6.88
CA ALA A 68 -7.69 -20.04 5.82
C ALA A 68 -8.82 -19.16 5.23
N GLY A 69 -9.29 -18.16 5.99
CA GLY A 69 -10.46 -17.36 5.60
C GLY A 69 -10.95 -16.44 6.71
N LEU A 70 -12.24 -16.09 6.63
CA LEU A 70 -12.95 -15.40 7.71
C LEU A 70 -13.77 -16.40 8.52
N ALA A 71 -13.59 -16.37 9.83
CA ALA A 71 -14.55 -16.98 10.73
C ALA A 71 -15.63 -15.94 11.05
N VAL A 72 -16.89 -16.34 10.94
CA VAL A 72 -18.06 -15.51 11.23
C VAL A 72 -18.96 -16.29 12.18
N GLY A 73 -19.43 -15.66 13.26
CA GLY A 73 -20.40 -16.22 14.17
C GLY A 73 -21.56 -15.27 14.39
N ALA A 74 -22.76 -15.78 14.62
CA ALA A 74 -23.91 -14.99 15.00
C ALA A 74 -24.80 -15.77 15.97
N ARG A 75 -25.29 -15.08 17.00
CA ARG A 75 -26.37 -15.53 17.88
C ARG A 75 -27.53 -14.58 17.71
N VAL A 76 -28.69 -15.13 17.37
CA VAL A 76 -29.93 -14.39 17.18
C VAL A 76 -30.88 -14.75 18.30
N ASP A 77 -31.37 -13.74 19.03
CA ASP A 77 -32.39 -13.91 20.05
C ASP A 77 -33.75 -13.90 19.36
N ASP A 78 -34.35 -15.09 19.30
CA ASP A 78 -35.56 -15.36 18.54
C ASP A 78 -36.44 -16.35 19.32
N ASN A 79 -37.65 -15.90 19.62
CA ASN A 79 -38.61 -16.66 20.39
C ASN A 79 -39.29 -17.80 19.58
N ARG A 80 -39.19 -17.77 18.24
CA ARG A 80 -39.86 -18.68 17.32
C ARG A 80 -39.04 -18.97 16.06
N PHE A 81 -38.08 -19.88 16.23
CA PHE A 81 -37.28 -20.40 15.13
C PHE A 81 -38.05 -21.24 14.09
N LEU A 82 -38.02 -20.82 12.82
CA LEU A 82 -38.45 -21.55 11.62
C LEU A 82 -37.26 -21.95 10.72
N SER A 83 -36.84 -23.21 10.83
CA SER A 83 -35.75 -23.78 10.03
C SER A 83 -35.92 -23.60 8.52
N GLY A 84 -34.84 -23.23 7.84
CA GLY A 84 -34.80 -22.98 6.40
C GLY A 84 -35.49 -21.68 5.95
N ARG A 85 -35.94 -20.85 6.90
CA ARG A 85 -36.48 -19.51 6.63
C ARG A 85 -35.67 -18.46 7.38
N ASP A 86 -35.43 -18.69 8.66
CA ASP A 86 -34.54 -17.84 9.44
C ASP A 86 -33.10 -18.05 8.99
N ALA A 87 -32.37 -16.95 8.90
CA ALA A 87 -31.02 -16.98 8.39
C ALA A 87 -30.23 -15.74 8.79
N VAL A 88 -28.91 -15.90 8.82
CA VAL A 88 -27.98 -14.78 8.85
C VAL A 88 -27.32 -14.67 7.49
N GLU A 89 -27.45 -13.52 6.81
CA GLU A 89 -26.73 -13.23 5.58
C GLU A 89 -25.62 -12.23 5.83
N VAL A 90 -24.40 -12.64 5.49
CA VAL A 90 -23.20 -11.82 5.58
C VAL A 90 -22.75 -11.47 4.17
N SER A 91 -22.78 -10.19 3.85
CA SER A 91 -22.43 -9.64 2.56
C SER A 91 -21.08 -8.94 2.62
N PHE A 92 -20.19 -9.31 1.71
CA PHE A 92 -18.85 -8.78 1.56
C PHE A 92 -18.71 -8.05 0.23
N ALA A 93 -18.11 -6.86 0.24
CA ALA A 93 -17.81 -6.12 -0.99
C ALA A 93 -16.33 -5.71 -1.05
N SER A 94 -15.75 -5.74 -2.26
CA SER A 94 -14.48 -5.10 -2.61
C SER A 94 -14.63 -4.46 -3.98
N GLY A 95 -14.53 -3.13 -4.05
CA GLY A 95 -14.83 -2.38 -5.26
C GLY A 95 -16.27 -2.62 -5.74
N ARG A 96 -16.43 -3.25 -6.91
CA ARG A 96 -17.74 -3.63 -7.47
C ARG A 96 -18.12 -5.09 -7.22
N ALA A 97 -17.18 -5.91 -6.75
CA ALA A 97 -17.42 -7.32 -6.49
C ALA A 97 -18.15 -7.47 -5.17
N VAL A 98 -19.23 -8.25 -5.16
CA VAL A 98 -20.02 -8.55 -3.97
C VAL A 98 -20.22 -10.06 -3.86
N VAL A 99 -20.03 -10.57 -2.66
CA VAL A 99 -20.33 -11.96 -2.28
C VAL A 99 -21.28 -11.95 -1.10
N ARG A 100 -22.34 -12.74 -1.17
CA ARG A 100 -23.33 -12.92 -0.11
C ARG A 100 -23.24 -14.34 0.41
N VAL A 101 -23.06 -14.50 1.71
CA VAL A 101 -23.02 -15.79 2.40
C VAL A 101 -24.21 -15.86 3.33
N ARG A 102 -25.20 -16.68 2.97
CA ARG A 102 -26.41 -16.92 3.76
C ARG A 102 -26.24 -18.21 4.55
N LEU A 103 -26.34 -18.10 5.88
CA LEU A 103 -26.23 -19.19 6.84
C LEU A 103 -27.64 -19.55 7.31
N GLU A 104 -28.11 -20.72 6.91
CA GLU A 104 -29.43 -21.22 7.26
C GLU A 104 -29.28 -22.38 8.26
N PRO A 105 -29.66 -22.19 9.53
CA PRO A 105 -29.71 -23.29 10.50
C PRO A 105 -30.72 -24.37 10.09
N GLY A 106 -30.34 -25.61 10.39
CA GLY A 106 -31.12 -26.82 10.21
C GLY A 106 -32.19 -26.98 11.28
N THR A 107 -32.84 -28.15 11.28
CA THR A 107 -33.81 -28.49 12.30
C THR A 107 -33.16 -29.47 13.27
N PRO A 108 -33.07 -29.16 14.58
CA PRO A 108 -32.47 -30.05 15.56
C PRO A 108 -32.99 -31.49 15.46
N GLY A 109 -32.06 -32.44 15.30
CA GLY A 109 -32.36 -33.86 15.15
C GLY A 109 -32.96 -34.31 13.80
N LYS A 110 -33.17 -33.40 12.84
CA LYS A 110 -33.72 -33.74 11.51
C LYS A 110 -32.83 -33.37 10.34
N SER A 111 -32.16 -32.21 10.40
CA SER A 111 -31.29 -31.73 9.31
C SER A 111 -30.16 -30.87 9.87
N SER A 112 -29.04 -30.85 9.16
CA SER A 112 -27.94 -29.91 9.41
C SER A 112 -28.23 -28.56 8.76
N GLY A 113 -27.65 -27.51 9.33
CA GLY A 113 -27.55 -26.20 8.69
C GLY A 113 -26.79 -26.24 7.37
N ARG A 114 -26.92 -25.16 6.60
CA ARG A 114 -26.30 -25.00 5.29
C ARG A 114 -25.84 -23.56 5.04
N ALA A 115 -24.68 -23.44 4.43
CA ALA A 115 -24.17 -22.17 3.90
C ALA A 115 -24.46 -22.08 2.40
N MET A 116 -25.00 -20.93 1.99
CA MET A 116 -25.30 -20.61 0.59
C MET A 116 -24.52 -19.37 0.16
N VAL A 117 -23.89 -19.43 -1.00
CA VAL A 117 -23.06 -18.36 -1.55
C VAL A 117 -23.66 -17.83 -2.85
N GLY A 118 -23.73 -16.51 -3.00
CA GLY A 118 -24.15 -15.84 -4.23
C GLY A 118 -23.26 -14.65 -4.56
N ALA A 119 -23.06 -14.37 -5.85
CA ALA A 119 -22.32 -13.21 -6.33
C ALA A 119 -23.28 -12.09 -6.73
N GLY A 120 -23.02 -10.85 -6.29
CA GLY A 120 -23.85 -9.70 -6.63
C GLY A 120 -25.33 -9.93 -6.30
N LYS A 121 -26.19 -9.89 -7.33
CA LYS A 121 -27.65 -10.11 -7.19
C LYS A 121 -28.08 -11.56 -7.42
N ASP A 122 -27.15 -12.46 -7.75
CA ASP A 122 -27.46 -13.85 -8.07
C ASP A 122 -28.01 -14.59 -6.85
N LYS A 123 -29.02 -15.43 -7.07
CA LYS A 123 -29.61 -16.25 -6.01
C LYS A 123 -28.51 -17.14 -5.37
N PRO A 124 -28.29 -17.05 -4.04
CA PRO A 124 -27.32 -17.90 -3.38
C PRO A 124 -27.59 -19.39 -3.60
N ARG A 125 -26.53 -20.19 -3.70
CA ARG A 125 -26.59 -21.66 -3.83
C ARG A 125 -25.70 -22.30 -2.78
N ALA A 126 -26.04 -23.52 -2.37
CA ALA A 126 -25.23 -24.25 -1.39
C ALA A 126 -23.77 -24.36 -1.85
N ASP A 127 -22.83 -24.00 -0.97
CA ASP A 127 -21.40 -24.07 -1.24
C ASP A 127 -20.70 -24.82 -0.11
N ARG A 128 -20.19 -26.02 -0.42
CA ARG A 128 -19.53 -26.90 0.56
C ARG A 128 -18.17 -26.38 1.03
N ARG A 129 -17.61 -25.36 0.38
CA ARG A 129 -16.35 -24.74 0.81
C ARG A 129 -16.54 -23.90 2.07
N VAL A 130 -17.76 -23.40 2.32
CA VAL A 130 -18.10 -22.73 3.57
C VAL A 130 -18.50 -23.79 4.58
N GLN A 131 -17.68 -23.95 5.62
CA GLN A 131 -17.96 -24.89 6.70
C GLN A 131 -18.82 -24.17 7.73
N MET A 132 -20.02 -24.68 8.00
CA MET A 132 -20.95 -24.10 8.95
C MET A 132 -21.23 -25.08 10.07
N VAL A 133 -21.29 -24.57 11.30
CA VAL A 133 -21.68 -25.31 12.51
C VAL A 133 -22.79 -24.53 13.21
N GLU A 134 -23.66 -25.28 13.89
CA GLU A 134 -24.77 -24.76 14.67
C GLU A 134 -24.43 -24.90 16.15
N GLY A 135 -24.73 -23.86 16.93
CA GLY A 135 -24.57 -23.88 18.38
C GLY A 135 -25.87 -24.17 19.13
N PRO A 136 -25.85 -24.11 20.47
CA PRO A 136 -27.03 -24.39 21.28
C PRO A 136 -28.19 -23.42 20.97
N ALA A 137 -29.41 -23.95 20.92
CA ALA A 137 -30.63 -23.20 20.61
C ALA A 137 -31.22 -22.42 21.81
N ARG A 138 -30.42 -22.24 22.87
CA ARG A 138 -30.79 -21.47 24.05
C ARG A 138 -29.61 -20.63 24.50
N ASP A 139 -29.90 -19.41 24.94
CA ASP A 139 -28.88 -18.55 25.55
C ASP A 139 -28.55 -19.01 26.98
N ALA A 140 -27.59 -18.34 27.62
CA ALA A 140 -27.17 -18.66 28.98
C ALA A 140 -28.29 -18.50 30.03
N ASP A 141 -29.31 -17.69 29.72
CA ASP A 141 -30.50 -17.46 30.56
C ASP A 141 -31.65 -18.43 30.23
N GLY A 142 -31.46 -19.35 29.28
CA GLY A 142 -32.43 -20.34 28.85
C GLY A 142 -33.47 -19.85 27.83
N ARG A 143 -33.33 -18.63 27.29
CA ARG A 143 -34.22 -18.08 26.25
C ARG A 143 -33.95 -18.73 24.91
N ALA A 144 -34.98 -18.87 24.08
CA ALA A 144 -34.82 -19.39 22.72
C ALA A 144 -33.91 -18.46 21.91
N SER A 145 -32.94 -19.06 21.23
CA SER A 145 -32.04 -18.39 20.31
C SER A 145 -31.53 -19.41 19.30
N TYR A 146 -30.83 -18.97 18.26
CA TYR A 146 -30.02 -19.87 17.46
C TYR A 146 -28.64 -19.28 17.24
N VAL A 147 -27.64 -20.17 17.18
CA VAL A 147 -26.24 -19.82 16.94
C VAL A 147 -25.80 -20.47 15.64
N VAL A 148 -25.22 -19.66 14.76
CA VAL A 148 -24.57 -20.14 13.54
C VAL A 148 -23.14 -19.62 13.49
N GLU A 149 -22.21 -20.51 13.17
CA GLU A 149 -20.82 -20.17 12.92
C GLU A 149 -20.40 -20.71 11.56
N ALA A 150 -19.52 -19.98 10.88
CA ALA A 150 -19.02 -20.37 9.59
C ALA A 150 -17.56 -19.99 9.38
N MET A 151 -16.80 -20.91 8.77
CA MET A 151 -15.51 -20.63 8.16
C MET A 151 -15.72 -20.38 6.66
N ILE A 152 -15.47 -19.14 6.22
CA ILE A 152 -15.60 -18.70 4.83
C ILE A 152 -14.19 -18.57 4.23
N PRO A 153 -13.77 -19.48 3.34
CA PRO A 153 -12.40 -19.47 2.82
C PRO A 153 -12.15 -18.26 1.92
N TRP A 154 -10.91 -17.80 1.84
CA TRP A 154 -10.53 -16.65 0.99
C TRP A 154 -10.95 -16.79 -0.47
N ALA A 155 -10.94 -18.02 -1.00
CA ALA A 155 -11.35 -18.32 -2.37
C ALA A 155 -12.85 -18.10 -2.66
N VAL A 156 -13.67 -17.91 -1.62
CA VAL A 156 -15.09 -17.57 -1.75
C VAL A 156 -15.30 -16.05 -1.72
N LEU A 157 -14.41 -15.30 -1.07
CA LEU A 157 -14.55 -13.86 -0.85
C LEU A 157 -14.09 -13.03 -2.07
N PRO A 158 -14.54 -11.77 -2.18
CA PRO A 158 -14.04 -10.87 -3.22
C PRO A 158 -12.53 -10.68 -3.12
N THR A 159 -11.84 -10.72 -4.26
CA THR A 159 -10.43 -10.31 -4.34
C THR A 159 -10.29 -8.88 -3.83
N GLY A 160 -9.32 -8.61 -2.95
CA GLY A 160 -9.08 -7.28 -2.38
C GLY A 160 -9.81 -6.99 -1.06
N ILE A 161 -10.61 -7.93 -0.54
CA ILE A 161 -11.36 -7.75 0.71
C ILE A 161 -10.49 -7.29 1.90
N ARG A 162 -9.22 -7.71 1.96
CA ARG A 162 -8.28 -7.30 3.02
C ARG A 162 -7.82 -5.83 2.92
N SER A 163 -7.92 -5.22 1.76
CA SER A 163 -7.42 -3.87 1.49
C SER A 163 -8.53 -2.82 1.51
N GLU A 164 -9.70 -3.14 0.94
CA GLU A 164 -10.81 -2.21 0.76
C GLU A 164 -12.17 -2.85 1.08
N GLY A 165 -12.17 -3.92 1.87
CA GLY A 165 -13.36 -4.70 2.13
C GLY A 165 -14.43 -3.93 2.88
N ARG A 166 -15.68 -4.28 2.61
CA ARG A 166 -16.85 -3.81 3.34
C ARG A 166 -17.75 -4.95 3.73
N LEU A 167 -18.48 -4.77 4.83
CA LEU A 167 -19.37 -5.74 5.43
C LEU A 167 -20.77 -5.16 5.61
N HIS A 168 -21.75 -6.00 5.30
CA HIS A 168 -23.13 -5.82 5.72
C HIS A 168 -23.66 -7.14 6.26
N VAL A 169 -24.26 -7.13 7.45
CA VAL A 169 -24.85 -8.33 8.08
C VAL A 169 -26.35 -8.11 8.18
N GLN A 170 -27.13 -9.10 7.75
CA GLN A 170 -28.59 -9.07 7.84
C GLN A 170 -29.10 -10.33 8.51
N VAL A 171 -30.02 -10.17 9.47
CA VAL A 171 -30.78 -11.27 10.04
C VAL A 171 -32.16 -11.28 9.39
N PHE A 172 -32.59 -12.46 8.96
CA PHE A 172 -33.93 -12.74 8.48
C PHE A 172 -34.65 -13.53 9.56
N ASP A 173 -35.74 -12.95 10.03
CA ASP A 173 -36.62 -13.51 11.06
C ASP A 173 -38.03 -13.65 10.46
N VAL A 174 -38.52 -14.88 10.40
CA VAL A 174 -39.75 -15.28 9.73
C VAL A 174 -40.70 -15.92 10.74
N ASP A 175 -41.46 -15.11 11.45
CA ASP A 175 -42.39 -15.56 12.50
C ASP A 175 -43.69 -16.23 11.99
N SER A 176 -44.06 -16.04 10.71
CA SER A 176 -45.25 -16.68 10.12
C SER A 176 -44.97 -17.58 8.91
N GLU A 177 -45.58 -18.78 8.95
CA GLU A 177 -45.55 -19.73 7.84
C GLU A 177 -46.24 -19.20 6.57
N ALA A 178 -47.18 -18.25 6.74
CA ALA A 178 -48.17 -17.88 5.73
C ALA A 178 -47.69 -16.90 4.64
N SER A 179 -46.68 -16.05 4.90
CA SER A 179 -46.37 -14.93 3.99
C SER A 179 -45.08 -15.08 3.16
N GLY A 180 -44.16 -15.97 3.52
CA GLY A 180 -42.90 -16.19 2.79
C GLY A 180 -41.96 -14.96 2.73
N ARG A 181 -42.32 -13.86 3.39
CA ARG A 181 -41.49 -12.67 3.59
C ARG A 181 -41.03 -12.66 5.04
N ALA A 182 -39.80 -12.19 5.27
CA ALA A 182 -39.32 -11.89 6.62
C ALA A 182 -40.24 -10.85 7.25
N GLU A 183 -40.75 -11.16 8.44
CA GLU A 183 -41.61 -10.25 9.21
C GLU A 183 -40.74 -9.16 9.84
N HIS A 184 -39.54 -9.54 10.27
CA HIS A 184 -38.52 -8.63 10.76
C HIS A 184 -37.17 -8.86 10.06
N SER A 185 -36.46 -7.77 9.79
CA SER A 185 -35.08 -7.85 9.33
C SER A 185 -34.24 -6.80 10.03
N PHE A 186 -33.19 -7.26 10.69
CA PHE A 186 -32.22 -6.42 11.38
C PHE A 186 -30.93 -6.39 10.56
N ALA A 187 -30.26 -5.24 10.53
CA ALA A 187 -29.07 -5.08 9.71
C ALA A 187 -27.98 -4.28 10.43
N PHE A 188 -26.74 -4.69 10.18
CA PHE A 188 -25.53 -3.95 10.49
C PHE A 188 -24.80 -3.59 9.20
N GLY A 189 -24.19 -2.41 9.17
CA GLY A 189 -23.42 -1.94 8.02
C GLY A 189 -24.28 -1.31 6.92
N GLY A 190 -25.24 -0.46 7.30
CA GLY A 190 -25.94 0.41 6.37
C GLY A 190 -27.00 -0.27 5.51
N SER A 191 -27.21 0.24 4.30
CA SER A 191 -28.32 -0.15 3.41
C SER A 191 -27.93 -1.26 2.44
N THR A 192 -28.78 -2.28 2.32
CA THR A 192 -28.66 -3.33 1.28
C THR A 192 -28.72 -2.78 -0.15
N LYS A 193 -29.30 -1.60 -0.35
CA LYS A 193 -29.44 -0.95 -1.67
C LYS A 193 -28.22 -0.15 -2.09
N ASP A 194 -27.36 0.23 -1.14
CA ASP A 194 -26.20 1.08 -1.40
C ASP A 194 -24.94 0.58 -0.66
N GLN A 195 -24.06 -0.10 -1.40
CA GLN A 195 -22.76 -0.59 -0.93
C GLN A 195 -21.83 0.53 -0.47
N GLY A 196 -22.09 1.78 -0.89
CA GLY A 196 -21.41 2.98 -0.40
C GLY A 196 -21.58 3.19 1.10
N THR A 197 -22.67 2.67 1.66
CA THR A 197 -23.03 2.78 3.08
C THR A 197 -22.63 1.56 3.91
N TRP A 198 -21.88 0.62 3.34
CA TRP A 198 -21.45 -0.57 4.07
C TRP A 198 -20.29 -0.26 5.01
N THR A 199 -20.24 -0.97 6.15
CA THR A 199 -19.17 -0.77 7.13
C THR A 199 -17.85 -1.22 6.53
N ASP A 200 -16.86 -0.33 6.48
CA ASP A 200 -15.51 -0.69 6.06
C ASP A 200 -14.90 -1.74 7.02
N LEU A 201 -14.24 -2.75 6.47
CA LEU A 201 -13.48 -3.75 7.22
C LEU A 201 -12.03 -3.29 7.39
N ARG A 202 -11.50 -3.41 8.61
CA ARG A 202 -10.13 -3.07 8.95
C ARG A 202 -9.41 -4.28 9.51
N PHE A 203 -8.82 -5.06 8.62
CA PHE A 203 -7.96 -6.16 8.99
C PHE A 203 -6.76 -5.69 9.82
N GLN A 204 -6.48 -6.43 10.89
CA GLN A 204 -5.25 -6.29 11.66
C GLN A 204 -4.12 -7.01 10.93
N GLY A 205 -3.24 -6.23 10.31
CA GLY A 205 -2.21 -6.74 9.41
C GLY A 205 -2.60 -6.63 7.94
N GLY A 206 -1.71 -7.10 7.08
CA GLY A 206 -1.87 -7.02 5.63
C GLY A 206 -1.73 -5.60 5.07
N THR A 207 -1.95 -5.48 3.76
CA THR A 207 -1.63 -4.23 3.03
C THR A 207 -2.46 -3.03 3.49
N GLY A 208 -3.71 -3.24 3.92
CA GLY A 208 -4.57 -2.17 4.41
C GLY A 208 -4.05 -1.51 5.71
N SER A 209 -3.59 -2.30 6.68
CA SER A 209 -3.00 -1.75 7.90
C SER A 209 -1.66 -1.09 7.63
N LEU A 210 -0.84 -1.68 6.75
CA LEU A 210 0.45 -1.11 6.34
C LEU A 210 0.30 0.23 5.63
N LEU A 211 -0.68 0.36 4.74
CA LEU A 211 -1.03 1.63 4.10
C LEU A 211 -1.45 2.68 5.13
N ARG A 212 -2.32 2.34 6.09
CA ARG A 212 -2.74 3.28 7.15
C ARG A 212 -1.56 3.72 8.02
N SER A 213 -0.68 2.78 8.39
CA SER A 213 0.55 3.08 9.12
C SER A 213 1.46 4.01 8.32
N PHE A 214 1.60 3.77 7.02
CA PHE A 214 2.35 4.65 6.12
C PHE A 214 1.75 6.06 6.07
N VAL A 215 0.45 6.19 5.77
CA VAL A 215 -0.26 7.47 5.68
C VAL A 215 -0.07 8.30 6.95
N ARG A 216 -0.19 7.65 8.12
CA ARG A 216 0.04 8.30 9.41
C ARG A 216 1.50 8.72 9.58
N SER A 217 2.46 7.84 9.26
CA SER A 217 3.89 8.11 9.40
C SER A 217 4.40 9.21 8.46
N ALA A 218 3.83 9.31 7.26
CA ALA A 218 4.18 10.30 6.25
C ALA A 218 3.42 11.62 6.43
N ASN A 219 2.59 11.73 7.48
CA ASN A 219 1.74 12.88 7.78
C ASN A 219 0.85 13.29 6.60
N LEU A 220 0.31 12.30 5.88
CA LEU A 220 -0.60 12.51 4.77
C LEU A 220 -2.05 12.60 5.27
N PRO A 221 -2.96 13.25 4.52
CA PRO A 221 -4.37 13.32 4.87
C PRO A 221 -4.96 11.94 5.15
N LEU A 222 -5.67 11.81 6.29
CA LEU A 222 -6.37 10.57 6.63
C LEU A 222 -7.38 10.21 5.53
N GLY A 223 -7.40 8.95 5.12
CA GLY A 223 -8.27 8.48 4.04
C GLY A 223 -7.75 8.79 2.62
N ILE A 224 -6.53 9.31 2.46
CA ILE A 224 -5.89 9.40 1.15
C ILE A 224 -5.86 8.00 0.51
N LYS A 225 -6.40 7.91 -0.71
CA LYS A 225 -6.41 6.67 -1.48
C LYS A 225 -5.18 6.62 -2.39
N PRO A 226 -4.59 5.44 -2.62
CA PRO A 226 -3.60 5.28 -3.67
C PRO A 226 -4.15 5.78 -5.00
N ARG A 227 -3.37 6.60 -5.72
CA ARG A 227 -3.73 7.07 -7.06
C ARG A 227 -3.69 5.93 -8.08
N ARG A 228 -2.75 5.00 -7.88
CA ARG A 228 -2.60 3.81 -8.69
C ARG A 228 -2.08 2.68 -7.82
N THR A 229 -2.57 1.47 -8.08
CA THR A 229 -2.11 0.26 -7.42
C THR A 229 -1.92 -0.81 -8.49
N VAL A 230 -0.79 -1.50 -8.43
CA VAL A 230 -0.46 -2.64 -9.28
C VAL A 230 -0.02 -3.80 -8.40
N SER A 231 -0.16 -5.03 -8.90
CA SER A 231 0.26 -6.22 -8.17
C SER A 231 1.06 -7.16 -9.04
N GLY A 232 2.10 -7.76 -8.48
CA GLY A 232 3.02 -8.65 -9.18
C GLY A 232 4.14 -9.13 -8.27
N ASN A 233 4.86 -10.16 -8.70
CA ASN A 233 6.06 -10.66 -8.02
C ASN A 233 7.19 -9.63 -8.17
N VAL A 234 7.46 -8.82 -7.14
CA VAL A 234 8.51 -7.78 -7.17
C VAL A 234 9.63 -8.04 -6.17
N ALA A 235 9.47 -9.05 -5.30
CA ALA A 235 10.51 -9.52 -4.40
C ALA A 235 10.22 -10.95 -3.90
N GLY A 236 11.23 -11.60 -3.31
CA GLY A 236 11.01 -12.78 -2.45
C GLY A 236 10.51 -14.03 -3.18
N ASP A 237 9.32 -14.51 -2.81
CA ASP A 237 8.91 -15.92 -2.95
C ASP A 237 7.81 -16.19 -3.99
N ARG A 238 7.78 -15.39 -5.07
CA ARG A 238 6.83 -15.46 -6.20
C ARG A 238 5.39 -15.09 -5.88
N ARG A 239 5.03 -14.93 -4.61
CA ARG A 239 3.73 -14.37 -4.24
C ARG A 239 3.66 -12.92 -4.73
N PRO A 240 2.52 -12.46 -5.26
CA PRO A 240 2.43 -11.09 -5.74
C PRO A 240 2.39 -10.11 -4.56
N GLU A 241 3.26 -9.11 -4.62
CA GLU A 241 3.17 -7.92 -3.79
C GLU A 241 2.22 -6.89 -4.40
N GLN A 242 1.80 -5.95 -3.56
CA GLN A 242 1.11 -4.74 -3.93
C GLN A 242 2.09 -3.56 -3.97
N VAL A 243 2.12 -2.87 -5.11
CA VAL A 243 2.84 -1.61 -5.29
C VAL A 243 1.85 -0.48 -5.51
N SER A 244 1.83 0.47 -4.59
CA SER A 244 0.85 1.54 -4.52
C SER A 244 1.52 2.90 -4.64
N LEU A 245 0.99 3.76 -5.51
CA LEU A 245 1.35 5.17 -5.59
C LEU A 245 0.46 5.99 -4.66
N VAL A 246 1.03 6.56 -3.61
CA VAL A 246 0.33 7.38 -2.62
C VAL A 246 1.02 8.73 -2.52
N ASP A 247 0.34 9.78 -2.93
CA ASP A 247 0.93 11.10 -3.12
C ASP A 247 2.19 11.05 -4.01
N ARG A 248 3.38 11.36 -3.46
CA ARG A 248 4.70 11.30 -4.13
C ARG A 248 5.51 10.04 -3.80
N TYR A 249 4.89 9.07 -3.13
CA TYR A 249 5.56 7.90 -2.61
C TYR A 249 5.10 6.63 -3.34
N VAL A 250 6.06 5.77 -3.66
CA VAL A 250 5.80 4.40 -4.11
C VAL A 250 5.97 3.47 -2.91
N LEU A 251 4.91 2.77 -2.58
CA LEU A 251 4.81 1.88 -1.42
C LEU A 251 4.76 0.43 -1.89
N VAL A 252 5.68 -0.40 -1.39
CA VAL A 252 5.72 -1.86 -1.66
C VAL A 252 5.35 -2.61 -0.38
N MET A 253 4.38 -3.51 -0.48
CA MET A 253 3.84 -4.28 0.65
C MET A 253 3.11 -5.53 0.14
N GLY A 254 2.97 -6.55 0.97
CA GLY A 254 2.25 -7.77 0.61
C GLY A 254 2.63 -8.93 1.51
N ASP A 255 1.85 -10.01 1.49
CA ASP A 255 2.04 -11.15 2.39
C ASP A 255 3.42 -11.82 2.22
N GLY A 256 3.96 -11.84 0.99
CA GLY A 256 5.32 -12.32 0.67
C GLY A 256 6.43 -11.30 0.97
N TYR A 257 6.09 -10.01 1.09
CA TYR A 257 7.05 -8.95 1.32
C TYR A 257 7.32 -8.75 2.80
N ARG A 258 8.55 -9.02 3.24
CA ARG A 258 8.97 -8.85 4.64
C ARG A 258 7.99 -9.50 5.63
N GLY A 259 7.48 -10.69 5.28
CA GLY A 259 6.54 -11.46 6.08
C GLY A 259 5.16 -10.83 6.26
N GLY A 260 4.76 -9.89 5.39
CA GLY A 260 3.41 -9.29 5.44
C GLY A 260 3.20 -8.25 6.55
N THR A 261 4.24 -7.90 7.30
CA THR A 261 4.15 -7.01 8.46
C THR A 261 4.88 -5.68 8.28
N ALA A 262 5.56 -5.49 7.15
CA ALA A 262 6.30 -4.28 6.85
C ALA A 262 6.12 -3.85 5.39
N TYR A 263 6.41 -2.57 5.14
CA TYR A 263 6.43 -1.99 3.81
C TYR A 263 7.79 -1.37 3.49
N SER A 264 8.01 -1.03 2.23
CA SER A 264 9.11 -0.17 1.79
C SER A 264 8.59 1.03 1.02
N VAL A 265 9.27 2.15 1.18
CA VAL A 265 8.88 3.43 0.58
C VAL A 265 10.01 3.92 -0.31
N LEU A 266 9.68 4.30 -1.53
CA LEU A 266 10.48 5.18 -2.37
C LEU A 266 9.82 6.55 -2.42
N SER A 267 10.54 7.59 -2.00
CA SER A 267 10.12 8.98 -2.21
C SER A 267 10.62 9.44 -3.57
N LEU A 268 9.71 9.85 -4.44
CA LEU A 268 10.08 10.41 -5.73
C LEU A 268 10.43 11.90 -5.56
N PRO A 269 11.40 12.43 -6.33
CA PRO A 269 11.80 13.83 -6.26
C PRO A 269 10.80 14.72 -7.01
N VAL A 270 9.53 14.66 -6.61
CA VAL A 270 8.43 15.44 -7.20
C VAL A 270 7.68 16.20 -6.12
N SER A 271 7.16 17.37 -6.49
CA SER A 271 6.43 18.24 -5.58
C SER A 271 5.01 17.74 -5.29
N ALA A 272 4.38 17.04 -6.23
CA ALA A 272 3.01 16.56 -6.09
C ALA A 272 2.76 15.26 -6.88
N SER A 273 1.77 14.48 -6.43
CA SER A 273 1.37 13.24 -7.11
C SER A 273 1.08 13.42 -8.61
N LYS A 274 0.52 14.56 -9.03
CA LYS A 274 0.15 14.84 -10.43
C LYS A 274 1.34 14.81 -11.39
N ASP A 275 2.55 15.02 -10.87
CA ASP A 275 3.78 15.02 -11.67
C ASP A 275 4.26 13.59 -11.95
N ILE A 276 3.62 12.58 -11.37
CA ILE A 276 3.87 11.16 -11.66
C ILE A 276 2.95 10.72 -12.79
N ARG A 277 3.53 10.13 -13.83
CA ARG A 277 2.85 9.80 -15.09
C ARG A 277 2.45 8.34 -15.14
N THR A 278 3.34 7.44 -14.73
CA THR A 278 3.10 5.99 -14.79
C THR A 278 3.59 5.27 -13.52
N LEU A 279 3.04 4.08 -13.29
CA LEU A 279 3.50 3.10 -12.31
C LEU A 279 3.17 1.73 -12.89
N ASP A 280 4.18 1.01 -13.35
CA ASP A 280 4.04 -0.29 -14.00
C ASP A 280 5.03 -1.30 -13.37
N LEU A 281 4.78 -2.59 -13.57
CA LEU A 281 5.68 -3.67 -13.14
C LEU A 281 6.14 -4.45 -14.36
N VAL A 282 7.46 -4.55 -14.56
CA VAL A 282 8.05 -5.23 -15.71
C VAL A 282 9.34 -5.91 -15.29
N ASP A 283 9.49 -7.19 -15.59
CA ASP A 283 10.78 -7.91 -15.46
C ASP A 283 11.73 -7.44 -16.56
N VAL A 284 12.63 -6.52 -16.20
CA VAL A 284 13.64 -5.93 -17.08
C VAL A 284 15.04 -6.50 -16.86
N THR A 285 15.21 -7.37 -15.87
CA THR A 285 16.47 -8.07 -15.57
C THR A 285 16.48 -9.52 -16.03
N GLY A 286 15.32 -10.07 -16.37
CA GLY A 286 15.11 -11.42 -16.88
C GLY A 286 15.15 -12.51 -15.80
N ASP A 287 15.03 -12.15 -14.52
CA ASP A 287 15.13 -13.08 -13.39
C ASP A 287 13.77 -13.63 -12.92
N GLY A 288 12.67 -13.19 -13.55
CA GLY A 288 11.30 -13.55 -13.19
C GLY A 288 10.72 -12.74 -12.03
N ILE A 289 11.45 -11.73 -11.55
CA ILE A 289 11.01 -10.73 -10.58
C ILE A 289 10.80 -9.42 -11.36
N ALA A 290 9.65 -8.80 -11.18
CA ALA A 290 9.33 -7.55 -11.86
C ALA A 290 9.97 -6.36 -11.13
N GLU A 291 10.64 -5.49 -11.89
CA GLU A 291 11.00 -4.16 -11.43
C GLU A 291 9.81 -3.20 -11.50
N ILE A 292 9.88 -2.17 -10.65
CA ILE A 292 8.92 -1.08 -10.61
C ILE A 292 9.38 0.00 -11.60
N ILE A 293 8.52 0.29 -12.57
CA ILE A 293 8.74 1.31 -13.57
C ILE A 293 7.91 2.55 -13.23
N VAL A 294 8.56 3.70 -13.12
CA VAL A 294 7.91 4.98 -12.81
C VAL A 294 8.38 6.05 -13.78
N ALA A 295 7.45 6.67 -14.51
CA ALA A 295 7.72 7.92 -15.20
C ALA A 295 7.21 9.11 -14.38
N PHE A 296 8.02 10.15 -14.20
CA PHE A 296 7.66 11.33 -13.41
C PHE A 296 8.36 12.59 -13.92
N ASP A 297 7.75 13.75 -13.66
CA ASP A 297 8.32 15.05 -14.02
C ASP A 297 8.93 15.72 -12.79
N GLU A 298 10.21 16.04 -12.88
CA GLU A 298 10.93 16.86 -11.90
C GLU A 298 11.01 18.30 -12.41
N GLY A 299 10.67 19.27 -11.55
CA GLY A 299 10.64 20.68 -11.92
C GLY A 299 11.55 21.54 -11.06
N ASN A 300 12.18 22.53 -11.68
CA ASN A 300 12.91 23.61 -11.02
C ASN A 300 12.69 24.93 -11.79
N ASP A 301 13.41 25.99 -11.41
CA ASP A 301 13.28 27.31 -12.04
C ASP A 301 13.72 27.34 -13.51
N LEU A 302 14.50 26.34 -13.97
CA LEU A 302 14.98 26.21 -15.34
C LEU A 302 14.03 25.40 -16.23
N GLY A 303 12.96 24.84 -15.66
CA GLY A 303 11.94 24.08 -16.38
C GLY A 303 11.67 22.73 -15.74
N ARG A 304 11.10 21.82 -16.54
CA ARG A 304 10.75 20.46 -16.11
C ARG A 304 11.50 19.44 -16.94
N ARG A 305 12.04 18.42 -16.30
CA ARG A 305 12.54 17.21 -16.98
C ARG A 305 11.62 16.03 -16.65
N ARG A 306 11.40 15.15 -17.62
CA ARG A 306 10.65 13.90 -17.44
C ARG A 306 11.63 12.75 -17.36
N LEU A 307 11.59 12.01 -16.26
CA LEU A 307 12.43 10.86 -16.01
C LEU A 307 11.60 9.57 -16.12
N TRP A 308 12.22 8.53 -16.68
CA TRP A 308 11.72 7.16 -16.67
C TRP A 308 12.69 6.32 -15.85
N GLY A 309 12.24 5.85 -14.69
CA GLY A 309 13.05 5.14 -13.71
C GLY A 309 12.67 3.68 -13.56
N VAL A 310 13.69 2.84 -13.34
CA VAL A 310 13.60 1.43 -12.99
C VAL A 310 14.05 1.27 -11.55
N PHE A 311 13.21 0.66 -10.72
CA PHE A 311 13.48 0.43 -9.32
C PHE A 311 13.26 -1.05 -8.96
N ALA A 312 14.17 -1.63 -8.18
CA ALA A 312 14.02 -2.98 -7.66
C ALA A 312 13.57 -2.93 -6.19
N ALA A 313 12.65 -3.81 -5.80
CA ALA A 313 12.31 -4.03 -4.40
C ALA A 313 13.08 -5.23 -3.86
N ASN A 314 13.58 -5.13 -2.64
CA ASN A 314 14.29 -6.20 -1.95
C ASN A 314 14.13 -6.08 -0.42
N ASP A 315 14.73 -7.00 0.33
CA ASP A 315 14.64 -7.00 1.80
C ASP A 315 15.17 -5.73 2.46
N ARG A 316 16.01 -4.94 1.78
CA ARG A 316 16.58 -3.67 2.28
C ARG A 316 15.72 -2.46 1.91
N GLY A 317 14.89 -2.56 0.88
CA GLY A 317 13.95 -1.52 0.47
C GLY A 317 13.77 -1.45 -1.03
N VAL A 318 13.42 -0.27 -1.53
CA VAL A 318 13.32 0.01 -2.96
C VAL A 318 14.58 0.78 -3.38
N GLU A 319 15.28 0.27 -4.40
CA GLU A 319 16.54 0.85 -4.91
C GLU A 319 16.45 1.17 -6.40
N GLY A 320 17.06 2.28 -6.82
CA GLY A 320 17.15 2.64 -8.24
C GLY A 320 18.15 1.77 -8.98
N ARG A 321 17.78 1.31 -10.18
CA ARG A 321 18.62 0.48 -11.06
C ARG A 321 19.02 1.21 -12.32
N PHE A 322 18.13 2.04 -12.86
CA PHE A 322 18.35 2.79 -14.08
C PHE A 322 17.39 3.97 -14.14
N THR A 323 17.84 5.06 -14.74
CA THR A 323 17.00 6.23 -15.02
C THR A 323 17.39 6.76 -16.39
N ALA A 324 16.41 7.08 -17.22
CA ALA A 324 16.59 7.79 -18.47
C ALA A 324 15.79 9.08 -18.48
N GLU A 325 16.38 10.16 -18.96
CA GLU A 325 15.63 11.37 -19.28
C GLU A 325 14.89 11.18 -20.59
N ILE A 326 13.56 11.32 -20.55
CA ILE A 326 12.66 11.10 -21.68
C ILE A 326 11.84 12.34 -22.02
N GLY A 327 12.20 13.50 -21.48
CA GLY A 327 11.59 14.74 -21.94
C GLY A 327 12.07 15.96 -21.18
N LYS A 328 11.89 17.11 -21.81
CA LYS A 328 12.23 18.42 -21.25
C LYS A 328 11.14 19.43 -21.63
N ALA A 329 10.77 20.32 -20.72
CA ALA A 329 9.91 21.45 -21.00
C ALA A 329 10.51 22.72 -20.39
N THR A 330 10.62 23.76 -21.21
CA THR A 330 11.10 25.10 -20.83
C THR A 330 10.05 26.15 -21.24
N GLY A 331 10.36 27.44 -21.04
CA GLY A 331 9.52 28.52 -21.56
C GLY A 331 9.49 28.59 -23.10
N ASP A 332 10.54 28.08 -23.76
CA ASP A 332 10.72 28.19 -25.21
C ASP A 332 10.14 26.98 -25.99
N GLY A 333 9.86 25.88 -25.30
CA GLY A 333 9.26 24.70 -25.91
C GLY A 333 9.43 23.42 -25.11
N SER A 334 9.29 22.27 -25.77
CA SER A 334 9.40 20.95 -25.15
C SER A 334 9.99 19.89 -26.07
N LEU A 335 10.57 18.87 -25.44
CA LEU A 335 11.08 17.64 -26.02
C LEU A 335 10.36 16.47 -25.35
N GLU A 336 9.86 15.52 -26.14
CA GLU A 336 9.22 14.30 -25.63
C GLU A 336 9.83 13.06 -26.27
N GLY A 337 10.53 12.27 -25.47
CA GLY A 337 11.07 10.96 -25.83
C GLY A 337 10.32 9.83 -25.14
N ARG A 338 10.81 8.60 -25.33
CA ARG A 338 10.25 7.39 -24.72
C ARG A 338 11.29 6.30 -24.58
N VAL A 339 11.06 5.40 -23.62
CA VAL A 339 11.76 4.12 -23.51
C VAL A 339 10.77 3.00 -23.83
N GLU A 340 11.19 2.08 -24.69
CA GLU A 340 10.44 0.88 -25.06
C GLU A 340 11.14 -0.35 -24.47
N VAL A 341 10.36 -1.25 -23.85
CA VAL A 341 10.87 -2.54 -23.37
C VAL A 341 10.67 -3.59 -24.47
N ILE A 342 11.76 -4.04 -25.07
CA ILE A 342 11.78 -5.02 -26.14
C ILE A 342 12.11 -6.39 -25.57
N GLY A 343 11.13 -7.30 -25.59
CA GLY A 343 11.28 -8.66 -25.07
C GLY A 343 12.44 -9.44 -25.71
N SER A 344 13.01 -10.36 -24.95
CA SER A 344 14.10 -11.21 -25.44
C SER A 344 13.58 -12.46 -26.15
N LYS A 345 14.13 -12.78 -27.32
CA LYS A 345 13.77 -13.99 -28.08
C LYS A 345 14.35 -15.29 -27.49
N LYS A 346 15.33 -15.22 -26.59
CA LYS A 346 16.09 -16.39 -26.05
C LYS A 346 16.05 -16.51 -24.52
N GLY A 347 15.06 -15.92 -23.87
CA GLY A 347 14.91 -15.99 -22.41
C GLY A 347 15.99 -15.24 -21.61
N GLY A 348 16.69 -14.29 -22.24
CA GLY A 348 17.57 -13.35 -21.53
C GLY A 348 16.84 -12.07 -21.11
N PRO A 349 17.53 -11.12 -20.43
CA PRO A 349 16.94 -9.83 -20.11
C PRO A 349 16.43 -9.11 -21.36
N PRO A 350 15.30 -8.40 -21.28
CA PRO A 350 14.84 -7.54 -22.37
C PRO A 350 15.82 -6.39 -22.63
N VAL A 351 15.62 -5.71 -23.76
CA VAL A 351 16.34 -4.48 -24.10
C VAL A 351 15.47 -3.29 -23.78
N LEU A 352 16.04 -2.29 -23.11
CA LEU A 352 15.43 -0.97 -22.95
C LEU A 352 15.91 -0.09 -24.09
N ARG A 353 15.04 0.24 -25.04
CA ARG A 353 15.36 1.13 -26.16
C ARG A 353 14.88 2.54 -25.86
N ALA A 354 15.82 3.45 -25.62
CA ALA A 354 15.54 4.88 -25.59
C ALA A 354 15.47 5.40 -27.02
N HIS A 355 14.42 6.15 -27.34
CA HIS A 355 14.21 6.75 -28.66
C HIS A 355 14.47 8.25 -28.63
N VAL A 356 14.90 8.78 -29.78
CA VAL A 356 14.99 10.22 -30.02
C VAL A 356 13.69 10.94 -29.68
N ALA A 357 13.80 12.10 -29.05
CA ALA A 357 12.67 12.92 -28.68
C ALA A 357 12.09 13.66 -29.88
N THR A 358 10.78 13.86 -29.87
CA THR A 358 10.11 14.83 -30.74
C THR A 358 10.21 16.22 -30.12
N SER A 359 10.48 17.24 -30.94
CA SER A 359 10.54 18.63 -30.48
C SER A 359 9.30 19.43 -30.84
N ASN A 360 8.89 20.31 -29.92
CA ASN A 360 7.91 21.36 -30.13
C ASN A 360 8.50 22.69 -29.63
N GLY A 361 8.94 23.56 -30.55
CA GLY A 361 9.53 24.88 -30.25
C GLY A 361 11.02 24.88 -29.91
N LEU A 362 11.57 23.77 -29.41
CA LEU A 362 13.01 23.65 -29.14
C LEU A 362 13.80 23.26 -30.40
N THR A 363 14.98 23.83 -30.58
CA THR A 363 15.91 23.59 -31.68
C THR A 363 17.34 23.52 -31.16
N ALA A 364 18.29 23.16 -32.02
CA ALA A 364 19.71 23.13 -31.66
C ALA A 364 20.22 24.52 -31.21
N GLU A 365 19.63 25.60 -31.72
CA GLU A 365 20.05 26.98 -31.44
C GLU A 365 19.54 27.52 -30.10
N ASN A 366 18.34 27.09 -29.67
CA ASN A 366 17.72 27.58 -28.43
C ASN A 366 17.80 26.59 -27.26
N PHE A 367 18.17 25.34 -27.49
CA PHE A 367 18.40 24.36 -26.43
C PHE A 367 19.81 24.51 -25.84
N ARG A 368 19.91 25.06 -24.63
CA ARG A 368 21.18 25.41 -23.96
C ARG A 368 21.45 24.62 -22.68
N GLU A 369 20.98 23.38 -22.63
CA GLU A 369 21.18 22.52 -21.47
C GLU A 369 22.24 21.45 -21.74
N ALA A 370 23.11 21.25 -20.75
CA ALA A 370 24.01 20.12 -20.73
C ALA A 370 23.27 18.87 -20.24
N PRO A 371 23.60 17.67 -20.74
CA PRO A 371 23.05 16.43 -20.21
C PRO A 371 23.30 16.29 -18.71
N ALA A 372 22.30 15.83 -17.97
CA ALA A 372 22.44 15.57 -16.55
C ALA A 372 23.27 14.29 -16.31
N GLY A 373 24.12 14.30 -15.27
CA GLY A 373 25.02 13.17 -14.95
C GLY A 373 24.37 12.04 -14.14
N ASP A 374 23.12 12.21 -13.72
CA ASP A 374 22.37 11.30 -12.85
C ASP A 374 21.41 10.37 -13.61
N ALA A 375 21.29 10.52 -14.93
CA ALA A 375 20.42 9.72 -15.79
C ALA A 375 21.07 9.47 -17.17
N ALA A 376 20.59 8.44 -17.87
CA ALA A 376 20.86 8.30 -19.29
C ALA A 376 20.29 9.52 -20.05
N PRO A 377 21.06 10.11 -20.98
CA PRO A 377 20.74 11.40 -21.55
C PRO A 377 19.50 11.37 -22.45
N LEU A 378 18.77 12.48 -22.47
CA LEU A 378 17.71 12.72 -23.43
C LEU A 378 18.27 12.71 -24.85
N LEU A 379 17.76 11.84 -25.70
CA LEU A 379 18.16 11.75 -27.11
C LEU A 379 17.50 12.89 -27.90
N LEU A 380 18.30 13.80 -28.45
CA LEU A 380 17.82 15.02 -29.11
C LEU A 380 17.53 14.77 -30.60
N PRO A 381 16.48 15.40 -31.18
CA PRO A 381 16.15 15.24 -32.60
C PRO A 381 17.24 15.74 -33.58
N TRP A 382 18.13 16.62 -33.13
CA TRP A 382 19.32 17.09 -33.85
C TRP A 382 20.62 16.45 -33.33
N GLY A 383 20.52 15.43 -32.47
CA GLY A 383 21.65 14.69 -31.93
C GLY A 383 22.16 13.62 -32.91
N PRO A 384 23.34 13.02 -32.61
CA PRO A 384 23.98 12.05 -33.49
C PRO A 384 23.32 10.65 -33.45
N VAL A 385 22.35 10.42 -32.57
CA VAL A 385 21.78 9.10 -32.29
C VAL A 385 20.25 9.15 -32.32
N GLU A 386 19.64 8.22 -33.06
CA GLU A 386 18.19 8.04 -33.16
C GLU A 386 17.63 7.14 -32.04
N SER A 387 18.42 6.15 -31.59
CA SER A 387 18.05 5.32 -30.44
C SER A 387 19.26 4.69 -29.77
N VAL A 388 19.16 4.40 -28.47
CA VAL A 388 20.16 3.69 -27.66
C VAL A 388 19.51 2.50 -26.99
N ASP A 389 20.17 1.35 -27.06
CA ASP A 389 19.76 0.10 -26.45
C ASP A 389 20.55 -0.14 -25.16
N TYR A 390 19.84 -0.30 -24.06
CA TYR A 390 20.39 -0.71 -22.77
C TYR A 390 19.97 -2.13 -22.43
N ARG A 391 20.85 -2.90 -21.79
CA ARG A 391 20.54 -4.25 -21.30
C ARG A 391 21.15 -4.47 -19.93
N TRP A 392 20.48 -5.27 -19.10
CA TRP A 392 21.02 -5.74 -17.84
C TRP A 392 22.21 -6.68 -18.07
N ASP A 393 23.35 -6.39 -17.43
CA ASP A 393 24.57 -7.20 -17.50
C ASP A 393 24.74 -8.16 -16.31
N GLY A 394 23.75 -8.21 -15.39
CA GLY A 394 23.83 -8.92 -14.12
C GLY A 394 24.05 -8.01 -12.91
N ALA A 395 24.49 -6.76 -13.13
CA ALA A 395 24.75 -5.79 -12.06
C ALA A 395 24.13 -4.42 -12.32
N ARG A 396 24.09 -3.97 -13.58
CA ARG A 396 23.55 -2.67 -13.99
C ARG A 396 23.05 -2.72 -15.43
N PHE A 397 22.32 -1.69 -15.84
CA PHE A 397 22.02 -1.47 -17.25
C PHE A 397 23.23 -0.84 -17.95
N VAL A 398 23.67 -1.45 -19.04
CA VAL A 398 24.77 -0.96 -19.89
C VAL A 398 24.28 -0.76 -21.31
N GLU A 399 24.86 0.21 -22.01
CA GLU A 399 24.63 0.38 -23.45
C GLU A 399 25.19 -0.83 -24.21
N VAL A 400 24.36 -1.44 -25.05
CA VAL A 400 24.72 -2.59 -25.88
C VAL A 400 24.60 -2.31 -27.38
N GLY A 401 24.08 -1.14 -27.76
CA GLY A 401 24.00 -0.69 -29.13
C GLY A 401 23.29 0.65 -29.27
N HIS A 402 23.42 1.27 -30.44
CA HIS A 402 22.70 2.47 -30.81
C HIS A 402 22.50 2.55 -32.33
N VAL A 403 21.53 3.34 -32.76
CA VAL A 403 21.27 3.65 -34.17
C VAL A 403 21.69 5.10 -34.43
N PRO A 404 22.65 5.36 -35.34
CA PRO A 404 23.03 6.73 -35.71
C PRO A 404 21.88 7.50 -36.38
N SER A 405 21.80 8.80 -36.12
CA SER A 405 20.83 9.69 -36.79
C SER A 405 21.21 9.92 -38.25
N LYS A 406 20.20 10.00 -39.13
CA LYS A 406 20.38 10.39 -40.55
C LYS A 406 20.48 11.90 -40.74
N ASN A 407 20.06 12.67 -39.73
CA ASN A 407 20.03 14.13 -39.76
C ASN A 407 21.28 14.63 -39.02
N GLU A 408 22.43 14.61 -39.69
CA GLU A 408 23.67 15.18 -39.16
C GLU A 408 23.76 16.65 -39.61
N PRO A 409 23.51 17.65 -38.75
CA PRO A 409 23.98 19.00 -39.05
C PRO A 409 25.48 19.04 -38.79
N MET A 410 26.23 19.33 -39.86
CA MET A 410 27.67 19.55 -39.87
C MET A 410 28.02 20.71 -38.91
N GLN A 411 28.35 20.42 -37.66
CA GLN A 411 29.16 21.29 -36.82
C GLN A 411 30.50 20.60 -36.54
N THR A 412 31.53 21.14 -37.18
CA THR A 412 32.93 20.84 -36.94
C THR A 412 33.36 21.14 -35.50
N ALA A 413 34.09 20.18 -34.93
CA ALA A 413 34.90 20.16 -33.70
C ALA A 413 34.14 20.07 -32.35
N SER A 414 34.24 18.98 -31.58
CA SER A 414 35.49 18.29 -31.21
C SER A 414 35.44 16.78 -31.44
N THR A 415 36.31 16.33 -32.33
CA THR A 415 36.72 14.94 -32.47
C THR A 415 37.49 14.51 -31.22
N ALA A 416 36.95 13.60 -30.43
CA ALA A 416 37.74 12.69 -29.61
C ALA A 416 37.45 11.26 -30.09
N THR A 417 38.14 10.89 -31.18
CA THR A 417 38.20 9.51 -31.66
C THR A 417 38.84 8.63 -30.58
N VAL A 418 38.04 7.83 -29.87
CA VAL A 418 38.58 6.71 -29.09
C VAL A 418 38.91 5.59 -30.07
N ARG A 419 40.15 5.61 -30.57
CA ARG A 419 40.77 4.44 -31.20
C ARG A 419 41.26 3.51 -30.10
N THR A 420 40.72 2.30 -30.10
CA THR A 420 41.17 1.18 -29.26
C THR A 420 42.58 0.77 -29.69
N THR A 421 43.60 1.22 -28.96
CA THR A 421 44.91 0.56 -28.95
C THR A 421 45.15 -0.03 -27.56
N THR A 422 45.22 -1.35 -27.54
CA THR A 422 45.75 -2.18 -26.46
C THR A 422 47.08 -1.63 -25.96
N ARG A 423 47.07 -0.99 -24.78
CA ARG A 423 48.28 -0.87 -23.95
C ARG A 423 47.91 -0.86 -22.47
N THR A 424 48.50 -1.82 -21.77
CA THR A 424 48.54 -2.01 -20.31
C THR A 424 48.74 -0.68 -19.56
N PRO A 425 48.04 -0.45 -18.43
CA PRO A 425 47.86 0.88 -17.86
C PRO A 425 49.06 1.33 -17.04
N ALA A 426 49.52 2.56 -17.29
CA ALA A 426 50.27 3.35 -16.34
C ALA A 426 49.37 4.51 -15.87
N SER A 427 49.21 4.57 -14.55
CA SER A 427 48.40 5.49 -13.75
C SER A 427 48.40 6.95 -14.22
N SER A 428 47.21 7.54 -14.40
CA SER A 428 47.00 8.99 -14.27
C SER A 428 45.54 9.34 -13.99
N ALA A 429 45.30 9.76 -12.74
CA ALA A 429 44.28 10.66 -12.21
C ALA A 429 42.81 10.49 -12.64
N ALA A 430 42.06 9.77 -11.80
CA ALA A 430 40.60 9.76 -11.76
C ALA A 430 40.01 11.15 -11.47
N GLN A 431 39.14 11.62 -12.36
CA GLN A 431 38.24 12.73 -12.09
C GLN A 431 37.19 12.25 -11.07
N ALA A 432 37.20 12.84 -9.88
CA ALA A 432 36.45 12.36 -8.72
C ALA A 432 34.92 12.48 -8.94
N ALA A 433 34.21 11.40 -8.64
CA ALA A 433 32.76 11.40 -8.46
C ALA A 433 32.31 12.54 -7.51
N PRO A 434 31.07 13.06 -7.65
CA PRO A 434 30.54 14.05 -6.72
C PRO A 434 30.70 13.53 -5.29
N LYS A 435 31.39 14.32 -4.48
CA LYS A 435 31.73 13.94 -3.11
C LYS A 435 30.43 13.70 -2.34
N PRO A 436 30.29 12.58 -1.61
CA PRO A 436 29.13 12.36 -0.74
C PRO A 436 28.92 13.58 0.17
N PRO A 437 27.67 13.92 0.51
CA PRO A 437 27.40 15.04 1.40
C PRO A 437 28.23 14.87 2.67
N SER A 438 28.90 15.95 3.07
CA SER A 438 29.63 15.97 4.31
C SER A 438 28.68 15.66 5.46
N ARG A 439 29.24 15.12 6.54
CA ARG A 439 28.47 14.85 7.77
C ARG A 439 27.69 16.08 8.24
N ALA A 440 28.24 17.28 8.09
CA ALA A 440 27.58 18.53 8.47
C ALA A 440 26.39 18.87 7.57
N GLU A 441 26.53 18.69 6.24
CA GLU A 441 25.43 18.87 5.28
C GLU A 441 24.30 17.86 5.51
N LEU A 442 24.65 16.59 5.79
CA LEU A 442 23.68 15.55 6.12
C LEU A 442 22.91 15.87 7.41
N LEU A 443 23.60 16.34 8.45
CA LEU A 443 22.98 16.77 9.71
C LEU A 443 22.06 17.98 9.53
N ALA A 444 22.47 18.97 8.72
CA ALA A 444 21.65 20.12 8.42
C ALA A 444 20.35 19.71 7.69
N ALA A 445 20.45 18.81 6.70
CA ALA A 445 19.30 18.27 5.98
C ALA A 445 18.38 17.45 6.90
N ILE A 446 18.95 16.66 7.82
CA ILE A 446 18.18 15.94 8.85
C ILE A 446 17.41 16.92 9.72
N HIS A 447 18.06 17.95 10.25
CA HIS A 447 17.43 18.93 11.14
C HIS A 447 16.28 19.67 10.46
N GLU A 448 16.49 20.09 9.22
CA GLU A 448 15.44 20.67 8.38
C GLU A 448 14.28 19.69 8.16
N ASN A 449 14.57 18.42 7.86
CA ASN A 449 13.57 17.38 7.63
C ASN A 449 12.71 17.06 8.85
N ILE A 450 13.31 16.99 10.04
CA ILE A 450 12.59 16.67 11.29
C ILE A 450 12.06 17.91 12.01
N GLY A 451 12.24 19.11 11.44
CA GLY A 451 11.73 20.37 11.97
C GLY A 451 12.40 20.82 13.28
N VAL A 452 13.68 20.53 13.48
CA VAL A 452 14.46 20.99 14.64
C VAL A 452 15.48 22.06 14.24
N PRO A 453 15.87 22.97 15.14
CA PRO A 453 16.92 23.95 14.86
C PRO A 453 18.24 23.28 14.43
N ARG A 454 18.99 23.90 13.52
CA ARG A 454 20.30 23.38 13.03
C ARG A 454 21.34 23.15 14.15
N ASN A 455 21.16 23.80 15.30
CA ASN A 455 22.00 23.70 16.48
C ASN A 455 21.35 22.86 17.59
N ALA A 456 20.25 22.15 17.32
CA ALA A 456 19.60 21.28 18.27
C ALA A 456 20.57 20.19 18.74
N LYS A 457 20.64 20.01 20.06
CA LYS A 457 21.37 18.90 20.67
C LYS A 457 20.44 17.68 20.77
N PRO A 458 20.94 16.48 20.46
CA PRO A 458 20.14 15.28 20.65
C PRO A 458 20.00 14.96 22.14
N ASP A 459 18.84 14.44 22.53
CA ASP A 459 18.57 13.94 23.90
C ASP A 459 19.35 12.66 24.17
N PHE A 460 19.52 11.82 23.14
CA PHE A 460 20.34 10.63 23.17
C PHE A 460 21.23 10.57 21.94
N GLN A 461 22.49 10.15 22.11
CA GLN A 461 23.42 9.92 21.02
C GLN A 461 24.29 8.71 21.31
N LEU A 462 24.36 7.79 20.34
CA LEU A 462 25.28 6.65 20.39
C LEU A 462 25.80 6.32 18.99
N LYS A 463 26.85 5.51 18.92
CA LYS A 463 27.36 4.92 17.68
C LYS A 463 27.22 3.41 17.74
N ALA A 464 26.60 2.81 16.72
CA ALA A 464 26.42 1.37 16.65
C ALA A 464 26.25 0.94 15.20
N ASN A 465 26.73 -0.27 14.85
CA ASN A 465 26.40 -0.91 13.58
C ASN A 465 24.95 -1.40 13.65
N VAL A 466 24.03 -0.63 13.13
CA VAL A 466 22.59 -0.92 13.07
C VAL A 466 22.10 -1.11 11.64
N ALA A 467 22.94 -0.88 10.62
CA ALA A 467 22.54 -0.96 9.21
C ALA A 467 23.56 -1.63 8.28
N ALA A 468 23.73 -1.13 7.05
CA ALA A 468 23.93 -1.94 5.85
C ALA A 468 25.24 -2.74 5.82
N ASP A 469 26.32 -2.22 6.41
CA ASP A 469 27.64 -2.86 6.47
C ASP A 469 28.23 -2.86 7.89
N GLU A 470 29.49 -3.24 8.06
CA GLU A 470 30.10 -3.39 9.39
C GLU A 470 30.41 -2.05 10.10
N ARG A 471 30.31 -0.92 9.39
CA ARG A 471 30.64 0.40 9.93
C ARG A 471 29.52 0.90 10.83
N ALA A 472 29.89 1.48 11.97
CA ALA A 472 28.92 2.04 12.89
C ALA A 472 28.23 3.30 12.33
N GLU A 473 26.91 3.36 12.47
CA GLU A 473 26.09 4.53 12.27
C GLU A 473 26.04 5.41 13.54
N GLU A 474 25.67 6.68 13.36
CA GLU A 474 25.21 7.55 14.43
C GLU A 474 23.71 7.38 14.62
N VAL A 475 23.30 7.09 15.86
CA VAL A 475 21.91 7.07 16.27
C VAL A 475 21.69 8.24 17.21
N ARG A 476 20.68 9.07 16.89
CA ARG A 476 20.34 10.27 17.66
C ARG A 476 18.85 10.32 17.93
N VAL A 477 18.48 10.87 19.07
CA VAL A 477 17.08 11.19 19.37
C VAL A 477 16.95 12.69 19.55
N TYR A 478 15.97 13.29 18.87
CA TYR A 478 15.60 14.69 18.97
C TYR A 478 14.13 14.80 19.35
N GLY A 479 13.85 15.20 20.59
CA GLY A 479 12.53 15.13 21.18
C GLY A 479 12.01 13.69 21.20
N THR A 480 11.01 13.40 20.37
CA THR A 480 10.46 12.04 20.19
C THR A 480 10.88 11.39 18.88
N THR A 481 11.82 11.99 18.13
CA THR A 481 12.23 11.48 16.81
C THR A 481 13.57 10.78 16.91
N LEU A 482 13.62 9.50 16.56
CA LEU A 482 14.85 8.73 16.41
C LEU A 482 15.38 8.87 14.98
N VAL A 483 16.67 9.12 14.85
CA VAL A 483 17.39 9.30 13.59
C VAL A 483 18.59 8.37 13.54
N VAL A 484 18.80 7.69 12.41
CA VAL A 484 20.00 6.90 12.12
C VAL A 484 20.65 7.38 10.84
N PHE A 485 21.94 7.69 10.87
CA PHE A 485 22.70 8.14 9.71
C PHE A 485 24.18 7.81 9.89
N GLY A 486 24.92 7.68 8.80
CA GLY A 486 26.35 7.40 8.89
C GLY A 486 26.86 6.61 7.69
N PRO A 487 28.17 6.36 7.63
CA PRO A 487 28.83 5.79 6.45
C PRO A 487 28.27 4.41 6.04
N GLY A 488 27.86 3.59 7.01
CA GLY A 488 27.23 2.28 6.79
C GLY A 488 25.75 2.34 6.43
N TYR A 489 25.09 3.48 6.62
CA TYR A 489 23.69 3.66 6.24
C TYR A 489 23.58 4.20 4.82
N ARG A 490 23.19 3.32 3.87
CA ARG A 490 22.96 3.67 2.45
C ARG A 490 24.11 4.48 1.83
N GLY A 491 25.35 4.04 2.07
CA GLY A 491 26.56 4.67 1.52
C GLY A 491 26.90 6.05 2.10
N GLY A 492 26.32 6.44 3.24
CA GLY A 492 26.62 7.71 3.91
C GLY A 492 25.91 8.94 3.33
N ALA A 493 25.02 8.75 2.36
CA ALA A 493 24.31 9.84 1.68
C ALA A 493 22.83 9.97 2.11
N ALA A 494 22.34 9.11 3.01
CA ALA A 494 20.95 9.13 3.45
C ALA A 494 20.83 8.91 4.96
N TRP A 495 19.60 9.06 5.47
CA TRP A 495 19.24 8.82 6.87
C TRP A 495 17.93 8.05 6.99
N PHE A 496 17.68 7.52 8.18
CA PHE A 496 16.40 7.04 8.66
C PHE A 496 15.90 8.01 9.73
N ALA A 497 14.61 8.34 9.75
CA ALA A 497 13.98 9.05 10.84
C ALA A 497 12.61 8.43 11.14
N THR A 498 12.27 8.30 12.42
CA THR A 498 10.95 7.81 12.86
C THR A 498 10.55 8.42 14.20
N LYS A 499 9.25 8.60 14.42
CA LYS A 499 8.72 9.06 15.71
C LYS A 499 8.57 7.87 16.65
N LEU A 500 9.20 7.95 17.81
CA LEU A 500 9.07 6.98 18.89
C LEU A 500 7.66 7.06 19.50
N PRO A 501 7.09 5.94 19.97
CA PRO A 501 5.79 5.91 20.63
C PRO A 501 5.89 6.42 22.09
N ALA A 502 6.47 7.60 22.26
CA ALA A 502 6.62 8.30 23.53
C ALA A 502 5.75 9.56 23.49
N GLU A 503 4.97 9.82 24.56
CA GLU A 503 4.09 11.00 24.63
C GLU A 503 4.88 12.31 24.72
N SER A 504 6.06 12.26 25.32
CA SER A 504 6.99 13.38 25.44
C SER A 504 8.45 12.88 25.39
N PRO A 505 9.43 13.77 25.17
CA PRO A 505 10.85 13.40 25.22
C PRO A 505 11.25 12.77 26.57
N ASP A 506 10.69 13.27 27.68
CA ASP A 506 10.96 12.78 29.05
C ASP A 506 10.49 11.34 29.29
N ALA A 507 9.58 10.84 28.45
CA ALA A 507 9.14 9.44 28.49
C ALA A 507 10.21 8.49 27.92
N ILE A 508 11.23 8.97 27.22
CA ILE A 508 12.33 8.14 26.72
C ILE A 508 13.40 8.06 27.81
N ARG A 509 13.59 6.87 28.39
CA ARG A 509 14.51 6.66 29.51
C ARG A 509 15.91 6.25 29.05
N SER A 510 15.98 5.37 28.08
CA SER A 510 17.26 4.96 27.50
C SER A 510 17.12 4.57 26.04
N VAL A 511 18.23 4.75 25.33
CA VAL A 511 18.44 4.31 23.96
C VAL A 511 19.78 3.58 23.95
N GLU A 512 19.75 2.28 23.76
CA GLU A 512 20.94 1.42 23.84
C GLU A 512 21.05 0.54 22.59
N ALA A 513 22.27 0.12 22.27
CA ALA A 513 22.53 -0.78 21.16
C ALA A 513 23.02 -2.13 21.71
N HIS A 514 22.26 -3.19 21.46
CA HIS A 514 22.54 -4.54 21.93
C HIS A 514 22.65 -5.51 20.76
N ARG A 515 23.59 -6.44 20.82
CA ARG A 515 23.67 -7.53 19.84
C ARG A 515 22.82 -8.69 20.31
N VAL A 516 21.56 -8.72 19.91
CA VAL A 516 20.63 -9.81 20.25
C VAL A 516 20.49 -10.85 19.14
N THR A 517 21.13 -10.64 17.99
CA THR A 517 21.17 -11.59 16.87
C THR A 517 22.60 -11.88 16.40
N ASN A 518 22.80 -13.04 15.76
CA ASN A 518 24.10 -13.47 15.24
C ASN A 518 24.45 -12.85 13.87
N ASN A 519 23.74 -11.81 13.42
CA ASN A 519 23.87 -11.26 12.06
C ASN A 519 24.94 -10.16 11.92
N GLY A 520 25.79 -9.95 12.92
CA GLY A 520 26.80 -8.89 12.85
C GLY A 520 26.32 -7.52 13.38
N ARG A 521 25.00 -7.30 13.52
CA ARG A 521 24.39 -5.98 13.76
C ARG A 521 23.81 -5.84 15.17
N ALA A 522 23.88 -4.63 15.70
CA ALA A 522 23.20 -4.23 16.92
C ALA A 522 21.74 -3.90 16.63
N GLN A 523 20.88 -4.23 17.58
CA GLN A 523 19.48 -3.84 17.65
C GLN A 523 19.38 -2.67 18.65
N LEU A 524 18.53 -1.70 18.33
CA LEU A 524 18.24 -0.59 19.23
C LEU A 524 17.19 -1.01 20.24
N VAL A 525 17.54 -0.94 21.52
CA VAL A 525 16.64 -1.19 22.65
C VAL A 525 16.28 0.15 23.27
N LEU A 526 14.99 0.42 23.35
CA LEU A 526 14.41 1.67 23.81
C LEU A 526 13.60 1.39 25.07
N VAL A 527 13.93 2.05 26.18
CA VAL A 527 13.10 1.98 27.39
C VAL A 527 12.22 3.22 27.42
N LEU A 528 10.91 3.00 27.32
CA LEU A 528 9.91 4.07 27.34
C LEU A 528 9.07 3.97 28.62
N ARG A 529 8.80 5.11 29.24
CA ARG A 529 7.82 5.22 30.32
C ARG A 529 6.43 5.33 29.69
N ARG A 530 5.54 4.40 30.04
CA ARG A 530 4.11 4.54 29.76
C ARG A 530 3.50 5.43 30.84
N THR A 531 2.87 6.52 30.42
CA THR A 531 2.04 7.38 31.28
C THR A 531 0.59 6.94 31.21
#